data_AF-F9YTK6-F1
#
_entry.id   AF-F9YTK6-F1
#
_cell.length_a   1.000
_cell.length_b   1.000
_cell.length_c   1.000
_cell.angle_alpha   90.00
_cell.angle_beta   90.00
_cell.angle_gamma   90.00
#
_symmetry.space_group_name_H-M   'P 1'
#
loop_
_entity.id
_entity.type
_entity.pdbx_description
1 polymer ?
#
loop_
_entity_poly.entity_id
_entity_poly.type
_entity_poly.pdbx_seq_one_letter_code
_entity_poly.pdbx_strand_id
1 'polypeptide(L)'
;MLRKLKLLAVVVFVFSCTKTEIKHKDVEKLIEYPITEVQKINISDIQKLGNEMFTKKDEEIIDDQKILYNKDLRGFKINEMLEIKLLGNNKYRIRNFLPHTFKNLELIISNDSFSSPIPIASFDEFPALYEYEGVLPFSEKETFFIDKKGEKVSVENFQNIPISDLNLYFETNDPMFAKIKSIRLETFYTFADYKQPGKWDKVTVDDAKNYLPLVLNMAYVFSSDAFEKAILEAPYDFTDNKKVLDRKQVIKSLRTPPRQILGIIIEPGTGGLGGGSTFGVRREYINNPKNAFYKEINVNDRWGSGLVTNVWIHEFGHVAGYGHDGNMTYFVGEGADAQGLVPITMTLYQKMLLAKELPFNEYPY
;
A
#
# COMPACT_ATOMS: atom_id res chain seq x y z
N MET A 1 -3.48 -89.37 -13.50
CA MET A 1 -2.14 -88.78 -13.32
C MET A 1 -2.18 -87.93 -12.05
N LEU A 2 -1.78 -88.47 -10.88
CA LEU A 2 -0.45 -88.29 -10.28
C LEU A 2 0.03 -86.84 -10.41
N ARG A 3 0.06 -86.01 -9.36
CA ARG A 3 1.01 -85.99 -8.21
C ARG A 3 0.55 -84.84 -7.28
N LYS A 4 0.79 -84.74 -5.98
CA LYS A 4 1.27 -85.59 -4.87
C LYS A 4 0.90 -84.76 -3.63
N LEU A 5 0.12 -85.30 -2.70
CA LEU A 5 -0.08 -84.72 -1.36
C LEU A 5 0.09 -85.84 -0.32
N LYS A 6 1.20 -85.83 0.40
CA LYS A 6 1.49 -86.57 1.65
C LYS A 6 2.58 -85.74 2.38
N LEU A 7 2.33 -85.05 3.50
CA LEU A 7 1.93 -85.46 4.87
C LEU A 7 3.13 -85.83 5.77
N LEU A 8 3.08 -85.30 7.01
CA LEU A 8 3.80 -85.66 8.27
C LEU A 8 5.24 -85.10 8.42
N ALA A 9 5.76 -84.70 9.60
CA ALA A 9 5.36 -84.69 11.02
C ALA A 9 6.32 -83.72 11.78
N VAL A 10 6.06 -83.13 12.96
CA VAL A 10 6.36 -83.68 14.32
C VAL A 10 6.27 -82.47 15.32
N VAL A 11 5.32 -82.42 16.26
CA VAL A 11 5.34 -82.73 17.73
C VAL A 11 5.51 -81.51 18.67
N VAL A 12 4.40 -81.23 19.39
CA VAL A 12 4.18 -81.02 20.84
C VAL A 12 5.08 -80.05 21.64
N PHE A 13 4.45 -79.07 22.30
CA PHE A 13 4.25 -79.06 23.77
C PHE A 13 3.25 -77.97 24.17
N VAL A 14 2.12 -78.40 24.77
CA VAL A 14 1.27 -77.52 25.57
C VAL A 14 1.87 -77.52 26.96
N PHE A 15 2.48 -76.40 27.35
CA PHE A 15 2.71 -76.07 28.75
C PHE A 15 2.05 -74.72 29.03
N SER A 16 0.98 -74.79 29.82
CA SER A 16 0.44 -73.69 30.58
C SER A 16 1.55 -73.14 31.47
N CYS A 17 1.91 -71.86 31.28
CA CYS A 17 2.71 -71.11 32.24
C CYS A 17 2.27 -69.65 32.19
N THR A 18 1.72 -69.22 33.33
CA THR A 18 1.32 -67.85 33.68
C THR A 18 2.37 -66.83 33.27
N LYS A 19 2.08 -66.00 32.27
CA LYS A 19 2.82 -64.76 32.05
C LYS A 19 2.20 -63.68 32.93
N THR A 20 2.91 -63.43 34.02
CA THR A 20 2.92 -62.21 34.80
C THR A 20 2.62 -60.98 33.93
N GLU A 21 1.59 -60.23 34.31
CA GLU A 21 1.36 -58.87 33.78
C GLU A 21 2.59 -58.02 34.05
N ILE A 22 3.43 -57.83 33.03
CA ILE A 22 4.24 -56.62 32.96
C ILE A 22 3.32 -55.58 32.34
N LYS A 23 2.69 -54.77 33.18
CA LYS A 23 2.09 -53.51 32.74
C LYS A 23 3.22 -52.63 32.23
N HIS A 24 3.53 -52.73 30.94
CA HIS A 24 4.10 -51.60 30.21
C HIS A 24 3.03 -50.50 30.24
N LYS A 25 3.06 -49.68 31.31
CA LYS A 25 2.67 -48.28 31.18
C LYS A 25 3.74 -47.66 30.29
N ASP A 26 3.62 -47.87 28.99
CA ASP A 26 4.17 -46.93 28.03
C ASP A 26 3.35 -45.67 28.23
N VAL A 27 3.78 -44.86 29.20
CA VAL A 27 3.47 -43.45 29.20
C VAL A 27 4.22 -42.93 27.98
N GLU A 28 3.56 -42.96 26.82
CA GLU A 28 3.87 -41.98 25.80
C GLU A 28 3.77 -40.63 26.51
N LYS A 29 4.92 -40.11 26.94
CA LYS A 29 5.03 -38.69 27.22
C LYS A 29 4.65 -38.05 25.89
N LEU A 30 3.44 -37.51 25.82
CA LEU A 30 3.07 -36.52 24.82
C LEU A 30 4.19 -35.48 24.88
N ILE A 31 5.10 -35.53 23.90
CA ILE A 31 6.13 -34.52 23.74
C ILE A 31 5.37 -33.29 23.30
N GLU A 32 5.05 -32.44 24.25
CA GLU A 32 4.32 -31.21 24.00
C GLU A 32 5.32 -30.21 23.42
N TYR A 33 5.35 -30.10 22.10
CA TYR A 33 6.18 -29.13 21.42
C TYR A 33 5.67 -27.72 21.73
N PRO A 34 6.57 -26.79 22.15
CA PRO A 34 6.19 -25.43 22.50
C PRO A 34 5.60 -24.71 21.30
N ILE A 35 4.54 -23.94 21.56
CA ILE A 35 3.93 -23.05 20.58
C ILE A 35 4.82 -21.81 20.47
N THR A 36 5.13 -21.40 19.24
CA THR A 36 5.78 -20.13 18.96
C THR A 36 4.78 -19.01 19.14
N GLU A 37 5.08 -18.14 20.10
CA GLU A 37 4.25 -16.96 20.40
C GLU A 37 4.34 -15.92 19.27
N VAL A 38 3.22 -15.22 19.07
CA VAL A 38 3.18 -14.06 18.18
C VAL A 38 4.12 -13.00 18.73
N GLN A 39 5.09 -12.57 17.93
CA GLN A 39 6.08 -11.58 18.39
C GLN A 39 5.39 -10.24 18.63
N LYS A 40 5.46 -9.73 19.86
CA LYS A 40 5.01 -8.36 20.15
C LYS A 40 6.17 -7.39 19.91
N ILE A 41 6.02 -6.50 18.95
CA ILE A 41 7.04 -5.52 18.55
C ILE A 41 6.58 -4.13 18.98
N ASN A 42 7.35 -3.49 19.85
CA ASN A 42 7.02 -2.16 20.35
C ASN A 42 7.61 -1.07 19.46
N ILE A 43 7.01 0.12 19.48
CA ILE A 43 7.49 1.28 18.71
C ILE A 43 8.97 1.63 19.01
N SER A 44 9.42 1.45 20.25
CA SER A 44 10.82 1.67 20.64
C SER A 44 11.78 0.69 19.97
N ASP A 45 11.36 -0.56 19.76
CA ASP A 45 12.18 -1.58 19.09
C ASP A 45 12.29 -1.25 17.59
N ILE A 46 11.17 -0.82 16.99
CA ILE A 46 11.14 -0.32 15.61
C ILE A 46 12.08 0.88 15.47
N GLN A 47 11.98 1.87 16.35
CA GLN A 47 12.81 3.07 16.28
C GLN A 47 14.31 2.81 16.54
N LYS A 48 14.63 1.74 17.26
CA LYS A 48 16.01 1.35 17.54
C LYS A 48 16.64 0.55 16.40
N LEU A 49 15.86 -0.32 15.74
CA LEU A 49 16.36 -1.27 14.73
C LEU A 49 16.07 -0.85 13.29
N GLY A 50 15.06 -0.01 13.09
CA GLY A 50 14.64 0.49 11.80
C GLY A 50 15.29 1.83 11.44
N ASN A 51 14.76 2.46 10.39
CA ASN A 51 15.24 3.73 9.88
C ASN A 51 14.08 4.69 9.64
N GLU A 52 14.22 5.93 10.12
CA GLU A 52 13.34 7.02 9.69
C GLU A 52 13.58 7.30 8.19
N MET A 53 12.49 7.41 7.43
CA MET A 53 12.49 7.71 6.00
C MET A 53 12.20 9.19 5.78
N PHE A 54 12.62 9.71 4.62
CA PHE A 54 12.46 11.13 4.28
C PHE A 54 13.13 12.01 5.33
N THR A 55 14.41 11.76 5.56
CA THR A 55 15.32 12.56 6.39
C THR A 55 16.42 13.16 5.53
N LYS A 56 17.30 13.99 6.10
CA LYS A 56 18.47 14.51 5.35
C LYS A 56 19.38 13.42 4.77
N LYS A 57 19.39 12.21 5.36
CA LYS A 57 20.11 11.06 4.79
C LYS A 57 19.59 10.69 3.41
N ASP A 58 18.32 10.93 3.12
CA ASP A 58 17.73 10.66 1.81
C ASP A 58 18.26 11.57 0.69
N GLU A 59 18.96 12.64 1.05
CA GLU A 59 19.64 13.51 0.09
C GLU A 59 21.05 13.01 -0.29
N GLU A 60 21.57 12.01 0.44
CA GLU A 60 22.85 11.35 0.15
C GLU A 60 22.78 10.55 -1.16
N ILE A 61 23.93 10.41 -1.81
CA ILE A 61 24.07 9.72 -3.10
C ILE A 61 24.62 8.31 -2.86
N ILE A 62 23.90 7.31 -3.36
CA ILE A 62 24.32 5.90 -3.43
C ILE A 62 24.19 5.47 -4.89
N ASP A 63 25.24 4.85 -5.44
CA ASP A 63 25.28 4.38 -6.84
C ASP A 63 24.85 5.46 -7.86
N ASP A 64 25.45 6.64 -7.74
CA ASP A 64 25.19 7.84 -8.57
C ASP A 64 23.75 8.39 -8.52
N GLN A 65 22.92 7.91 -7.59
CA GLN A 65 21.56 8.40 -7.39
C GLN A 65 21.31 8.80 -5.94
N LYS A 66 20.59 9.92 -5.72
CA LYS A 66 20.10 10.22 -4.37
C LYS A 66 19.13 9.14 -3.90
N ILE A 67 19.20 8.75 -2.63
CA ILE A 67 18.26 7.78 -2.03
C ILE A 67 16.81 8.21 -2.26
N LEU A 68 16.51 9.51 -2.13
CA LEU A 68 15.17 10.08 -2.39
C LEU A 68 14.63 9.76 -3.78
N TYR A 69 15.50 9.69 -4.79
CA TYR A 69 15.11 9.45 -6.18
C TYR A 69 15.15 7.97 -6.56
N ASN A 70 15.68 7.11 -5.68
CA ASN A 70 15.74 5.68 -5.91
C ASN A 70 14.35 5.06 -5.73
N LYS A 71 13.80 4.55 -6.83
CA LYS A 71 12.45 3.95 -6.89
C LYS A 71 12.28 2.73 -5.98
N ASP A 72 13.35 1.98 -5.69
CA ASP A 72 13.31 0.77 -4.88
C ASP A 72 13.42 1.10 -3.38
N LEU A 73 13.83 2.34 -3.05
CA LEU A 73 13.96 2.84 -1.68
C LEU A 73 12.82 3.80 -1.29
N ARG A 74 12.42 4.71 -2.17
CA ARG A 74 11.42 5.76 -1.92
C ARG A 74 10.27 5.81 -2.91
N GLY A 75 10.21 4.87 -3.85
CA GLY A 75 9.01 4.66 -4.65
C GLY A 75 7.96 3.86 -3.88
N PHE A 76 6.69 4.15 -4.13
CA PHE A 76 5.56 3.54 -3.43
C PHE A 76 4.36 3.36 -4.35
N LYS A 77 3.54 2.33 -4.08
CA LYS A 77 2.24 2.15 -4.71
C LYS A 77 1.18 2.82 -3.85
N ILE A 78 0.31 3.61 -4.46
CA ILE A 78 -0.59 4.51 -3.72
C ILE A 78 -1.60 3.80 -2.80
N ASN A 79 -2.04 2.60 -3.16
CA ASN A 79 -2.94 1.76 -2.35
C ASN A 79 -2.20 0.76 -1.42
N GLU A 80 -0.88 0.86 -1.34
CA GLU A 80 -0.01 0.02 -0.50
C GLU A 80 1.05 0.88 0.23
N MET A 81 0.69 2.11 0.65
CA MET A 81 1.62 3.02 1.34
C MET A 81 2.01 2.60 2.76
N LEU A 82 1.30 1.64 3.35
CA LEU A 82 1.84 0.75 4.37
C LEU A 82 2.27 -0.55 3.67
N GLU A 83 3.50 -0.55 3.17
CA GLU A 83 4.08 -1.64 2.39
C GLU A 83 4.59 -2.73 3.32
N ILE A 84 4.31 -3.99 2.97
CA ILE A 84 4.99 -5.17 3.50
C ILE A 84 5.59 -5.95 2.32
N LYS A 85 6.86 -6.32 2.42
CA LYS A 85 7.53 -7.17 1.43
C LYS A 85 8.29 -8.29 2.12
N LEU A 86 8.17 -9.49 1.57
CA LEU A 86 9.11 -10.55 1.87
C LEU A 86 10.47 -10.23 1.28
N LEU A 87 11.51 -10.51 2.05
CA LEU A 87 12.89 -10.44 1.63
C LEU A 87 13.49 -11.85 1.59
N GLY A 88 14.64 -12.00 0.95
CA GLY A 88 15.45 -13.22 1.11
C GLY A 88 15.90 -13.43 2.55
N ASN A 89 16.42 -14.63 2.84
CA ASN A 89 16.99 -15.00 4.15
C ASN A 89 15.99 -14.89 5.33
N ASN A 90 14.74 -15.32 5.14
CA ASN A 90 13.70 -15.35 6.17
C ASN A 90 13.40 -13.98 6.81
N LYS A 91 13.48 -12.90 6.03
CA LYS A 91 13.16 -11.55 6.51
C LYS A 91 11.93 -10.99 5.82
N TYR A 92 11.36 -9.97 6.43
CA TYR A 92 10.36 -9.12 5.82
C TYR A 92 10.70 -7.66 6.11
N ARG A 93 10.22 -6.76 5.25
CA ARG A 93 10.37 -5.32 5.38
C ARG A 93 9.02 -4.65 5.41
N ILE A 94 8.81 -3.79 6.38
CA ILE A 94 7.66 -2.89 6.48
C ILE A 94 8.13 -1.48 6.17
N ARG A 95 7.38 -0.76 5.34
CA ARG A 95 7.56 0.68 5.12
C ARG A 95 6.25 1.40 5.30
N ASN A 96 6.24 2.36 6.21
CA ASN A 96 5.16 3.32 6.31
C ASN A 96 5.58 4.60 5.60
N PHE A 97 5.09 4.79 4.37
CA PHE A 97 5.32 6.01 3.60
C PHE A 97 4.45 7.18 4.06
N LEU A 98 3.54 6.96 5.02
CA LEU A 98 2.61 7.98 5.44
C LEU A 98 3.07 8.70 6.71
N PRO A 99 2.73 9.98 6.81
CA PRO A 99 2.87 10.76 8.03
C PRO A 99 1.75 10.45 9.04
N HIS A 100 1.45 9.16 9.22
CA HIS A 100 0.42 8.64 10.12
C HIS A 100 1.02 7.48 10.90
N THR A 101 0.90 7.48 12.23
CA THR A 101 1.28 6.33 13.06
C THR A 101 0.13 5.33 13.06
N PHE A 102 0.35 4.17 12.44
CA PHE A 102 -0.64 3.10 12.42
C PHE A 102 -0.75 2.42 13.76
N LYS A 103 -1.95 1.98 14.14
CA LYS A 103 -2.22 1.33 15.42
C LYS A 103 -2.74 -0.09 15.25
N ASN A 104 -2.49 -0.94 16.24
CA ASN A 104 -3.06 -2.29 16.36
C ASN A 104 -2.89 -3.13 15.07
N LEU A 105 -1.65 -3.23 14.57
CA LEU A 105 -1.36 -4.04 13.38
C LEU A 105 -1.07 -5.48 13.80
N GLU A 106 -1.74 -6.44 13.16
CA GLU A 106 -1.38 -7.85 13.20
C GLU A 106 -0.80 -8.24 11.84
N LEU A 107 0.46 -8.67 11.82
CA LEU A 107 1.12 -9.19 10.62
C LEU A 107 0.79 -10.67 10.48
N ILE A 108 0.18 -11.02 9.36
CA ILE A 108 -0.31 -12.36 9.06
C ILE A 108 0.44 -12.90 7.86
N ILE A 109 0.79 -14.18 7.93
CA ILE A 109 1.29 -14.96 6.80
C ILE A 109 0.29 -16.02 6.40
N SER A 110 0.16 -16.23 5.10
CA SER A 110 -0.68 -17.27 4.51
C SER A 110 0.02 -17.95 3.34
N ASN A 111 -0.32 -19.21 3.13
CA ASN A 111 0.11 -20.06 2.03
C ASN A 111 -1.01 -21.09 1.81
N ASP A 112 -1.19 -21.55 0.57
CA ASP A 112 -2.24 -22.53 0.24
C ASP A 112 -2.06 -23.87 0.97
N SER A 113 -0.84 -24.17 1.43
CA SER A 113 -0.53 -25.37 2.23
C SER A 113 -0.92 -25.22 3.70
N PHE A 114 -1.20 -24.00 4.19
CA PHE A 114 -1.62 -23.77 5.56
C PHE A 114 -3.15 -23.97 5.67
N SER A 115 -3.61 -24.64 6.74
CA SER A 115 -5.04 -24.83 7.02
C SER A 115 -5.80 -23.51 7.28
N SER A 116 -5.07 -22.49 7.72
CA SER A 116 -5.56 -21.13 7.99
C SER A 116 -4.36 -20.18 8.05
N PRO A 117 -4.54 -18.86 7.82
CA PRO A 117 -3.50 -17.87 8.01
C PRO A 117 -2.97 -17.85 9.45
N ILE A 118 -1.70 -17.50 9.62
CA ILE A 118 -0.95 -17.54 10.87
C ILE A 118 -0.53 -16.12 11.26
N PRO A 119 -0.93 -15.60 12.42
CA PRO A 119 -0.35 -14.37 12.98
C PRO A 119 1.12 -14.60 13.36
N ILE A 120 2.02 -13.72 12.93
CA ILE A 120 3.46 -13.87 13.19
C ILE A 120 4.07 -12.71 13.99
N ALA A 121 3.46 -11.52 13.91
CA ALA A 121 3.85 -10.38 14.73
C ALA A 121 2.67 -9.46 15.01
N SER A 122 2.74 -8.72 16.10
CA SER A 122 1.78 -7.68 16.47
C SER A 122 2.51 -6.39 16.81
N PHE A 123 1.91 -5.26 16.45
CA PHE A 123 2.43 -3.91 16.69
C PHE A 123 1.32 -3.08 17.31
N ASP A 124 1.53 -2.60 18.54
CA ASP A 124 0.62 -1.64 19.17
C ASP A 124 0.61 -0.33 18.35
N GLU A 125 1.80 0.10 17.91
CA GLU A 125 2.00 1.24 17.03
C GLU A 125 3.12 0.98 16.02
N PHE A 126 2.95 1.46 14.79
CA PHE A 126 4.01 1.53 13.76
C PHE A 126 4.25 3.00 13.36
N PRO A 127 5.46 3.53 13.56
CA PRO A 127 5.73 4.95 13.41
C PRO A 127 5.51 5.46 11.98
N ALA A 128 5.09 6.73 11.90
CA ALA A 128 5.04 7.48 10.66
C ALA A 128 6.41 7.53 9.96
N LEU A 129 6.42 7.52 8.61
CA LEU A 129 7.62 7.71 7.79
C LEU A 129 8.80 6.81 8.22
N TYR A 130 8.55 5.52 8.41
CA TYR A 130 9.54 4.61 8.98
C TYR A 130 9.67 3.30 8.19
N GLU A 131 10.87 2.75 8.19
CA GLU A 131 11.20 1.43 7.65
C GLU A 131 11.67 0.51 8.77
N TYR A 132 11.19 -0.73 8.77
CA TYR A 132 11.58 -1.78 9.70
C TYR A 132 11.80 -3.09 8.97
N GLU A 133 12.89 -3.78 9.29
CA GLU A 133 13.10 -5.16 8.88
C GLU A 133 12.94 -6.11 10.06
N GLY A 134 12.07 -7.10 9.90
CA GLY A 134 11.86 -8.17 10.87
C GLY A 134 12.30 -9.53 10.33
N VAL A 135 12.36 -10.51 11.22
CA VAL A 135 12.69 -11.90 10.90
C VAL A 135 11.42 -12.74 11.03
N LEU A 136 11.15 -13.60 10.06
CA LEU A 136 10.04 -14.54 10.13
C LEU A 136 10.28 -15.54 11.27
N PRO A 137 9.24 -15.92 12.05
CA PRO A 137 9.41 -16.77 13.23
C PRO A 137 9.63 -18.27 12.92
N PHE A 138 10.00 -18.63 11.69
CA PHE A 138 10.16 -20.01 11.25
C PHE A 138 11.58 -20.52 11.45
N SER A 139 11.71 -21.81 11.72
CA SER A 139 13.00 -22.48 11.91
C SER A 139 13.21 -23.58 10.87
N GLU A 140 14.42 -24.15 10.83
CA GLU A 140 14.70 -25.37 10.05
C GLU A 140 13.97 -26.60 10.59
N LYS A 141 13.62 -26.58 11.88
CA LYS A 141 12.87 -27.64 12.54
C LYS A 141 11.38 -27.34 12.46
N GLU A 142 10.59 -28.39 12.68
CA GLU A 142 9.16 -28.26 12.88
C GLU A 142 8.86 -27.20 13.95
N THR A 143 8.07 -26.19 13.58
CA THR A 143 7.65 -25.10 14.45
C THR A 143 6.13 -25.10 14.56
N PHE A 144 5.59 -24.89 15.77
CA PHE A 144 4.14 -24.93 15.99
C PHE A 144 3.59 -23.54 16.25
N PHE A 145 2.47 -23.19 15.61
CA PHE A 145 1.80 -21.90 15.78
C PHE A 145 0.34 -22.10 16.14
N ILE A 146 -0.31 -21.02 16.59
CA ILE A 146 -1.77 -20.92 16.61
C ILE A 146 -2.20 -20.12 15.39
N ASP A 147 -3.07 -20.71 14.58
CA ASP A 147 -3.62 -20.04 13.41
C ASP A 147 -4.80 -19.11 13.77
N LYS A 148 -5.34 -18.40 12.77
CA LYS A 148 -6.49 -17.49 12.98
C LYS A 148 -7.78 -18.18 13.45
N LYS A 149 -7.89 -19.51 13.38
CA LYS A 149 -9.03 -20.28 13.92
C LYS A 149 -8.80 -20.71 15.37
N GLY A 150 -7.62 -20.44 15.93
CA GLY A 150 -7.22 -20.91 17.24
C GLY A 150 -6.70 -22.35 17.24
N GLU A 151 -6.43 -22.92 16.06
CA GLU A 151 -5.96 -24.30 15.92
C GLU A 151 -4.43 -24.34 15.95
N LYS A 152 -3.88 -25.39 16.58
CA LYS A 152 -2.44 -25.64 16.57
C LYS A 152 -2.05 -26.17 15.19
N VAL A 153 -1.19 -25.43 14.51
CA VAL A 153 -0.65 -25.80 13.19
C VAL A 153 0.83 -26.08 13.28
N SER A 154 1.27 -27.13 12.60
CA SER A 154 2.69 -27.45 12.41
C SER A 154 3.16 -26.83 11.09
N VAL A 155 4.30 -26.15 11.15
CA VAL A 155 5.01 -25.62 9.99
C VAL A 155 6.38 -26.29 9.94
N GLU A 156 6.49 -27.29 9.07
CA GLU A 156 7.76 -27.94 8.74
C GLU A 156 8.35 -27.36 7.46
N ASN A 157 9.68 -27.42 7.34
CA ASN A 157 10.36 -27.14 6.07
C ASN A 157 9.98 -25.77 5.47
N PHE A 158 9.71 -24.76 6.29
CA PHE A 158 9.29 -23.44 5.80
C PHE A 158 10.28 -22.85 4.77
N GLN A 159 11.58 -23.13 4.95
CA GLN A 159 12.63 -22.72 4.00
C GLN A 159 12.47 -23.33 2.60
N ASN A 160 11.74 -24.44 2.46
CA ASN A 160 11.44 -25.08 1.17
C ASN A 160 10.19 -24.48 0.51
N ILE A 161 9.42 -23.64 1.21
CA ILE A 161 8.30 -22.92 0.62
C ILE A 161 8.88 -21.75 -0.19
N PRO A 162 8.65 -21.71 -1.51
CA PRO A 162 9.07 -20.58 -2.31
C PRO A 162 8.48 -19.28 -1.76
N ILE A 163 9.28 -18.22 -1.68
CA ILE A 163 8.82 -16.89 -1.24
C ILE A 163 7.62 -16.40 -2.09
N SER A 164 7.55 -16.82 -3.36
CA SER A 164 6.43 -16.52 -4.27
C SER A 164 5.09 -17.09 -3.82
N ASP A 165 5.10 -18.13 -2.99
CA ASP A 165 3.91 -18.85 -2.57
C ASP A 165 3.42 -18.33 -1.20
N LEU A 166 4.19 -17.44 -0.58
CA LEU A 166 3.88 -16.83 0.71
C LEU A 166 3.24 -15.47 0.51
N ASN A 167 2.12 -15.24 1.19
CA ASN A 167 1.44 -13.95 1.21
C ASN A 167 1.51 -13.34 2.61
N LEU A 168 2.05 -12.12 2.71
CA LEU A 168 2.05 -11.33 3.94
C LEU A 168 1.10 -10.16 3.82
N TYR A 169 0.30 -9.93 4.86
CA TYR A 169 -0.61 -8.80 4.93
C TYR A 169 -0.86 -8.39 6.38
N PHE A 170 -1.37 -7.16 6.54
CA PHE A 170 -1.81 -6.66 7.84
C PHE A 170 -3.31 -6.79 8.01
N GLU A 171 -3.73 -7.14 9.21
CA GLU A 171 -5.07 -6.86 9.74
C GLU A 171 -4.98 -5.77 10.80
N THR A 172 -5.89 -4.79 10.76
CA THR A 172 -5.96 -3.70 11.74
C THR A 172 -7.34 -3.03 11.69
N ASN A 173 -7.71 -2.38 12.79
CA ASN A 173 -8.87 -1.51 12.88
C ASN A 173 -8.55 -0.02 12.67
N ASP A 174 -7.31 0.32 12.28
CA ASP A 174 -6.92 1.70 12.00
C ASP A 174 -7.71 2.26 10.80
N PRO A 175 -8.46 3.37 10.96
CA PRO A 175 -9.28 3.94 9.89
C PRO A 175 -8.48 4.36 8.66
N MET A 176 -7.21 4.77 8.81
CA MET A 176 -6.35 5.12 7.68
C MET A 176 -6.09 3.90 6.78
N PHE A 177 -5.92 2.72 7.38
CA PHE A 177 -5.69 1.50 6.62
C PHE A 177 -6.89 1.15 5.74
N ALA A 178 -8.11 1.28 6.27
CA ALA A 178 -9.34 1.10 5.51
C ALA A 178 -9.45 2.09 4.34
N LYS A 179 -9.08 3.37 4.54
CA LYS A 179 -9.05 4.38 3.48
C LYS A 179 -8.04 4.06 2.38
N ILE A 180 -6.85 3.56 2.73
CA ILE A 180 -5.84 3.13 1.74
C ILE A 180 -6.37 1.95 0.93
N LYS A 181 -6.99 0.96 1.58
CA LYS A 181 -7.53 -0.23 0.92
C LYS A 181 -8.74 0.05 0.03
N SER A 182 -9.44 1.17 0.23
CA SER A 182 -10.53 1.59 -0.67
C SER A 182 -10.05 2.29 -1.95
N ILE A 183 -8.76 2.64 -2.04
CA ILE A 183 -8.18 3.27 -3.22
C ILE A 183 -8.13 2.26 -4.38
N ARG A 184 -8.77 2.65 -5.49
CA ARG A 184 -8.89 1.89 -6.75
C ARG A 184 -7.76 2.21 -7.74
N LEU A 185 -6.84 3.10 -7.36
CA LEU A 185 -5.64 3.42 -8.12
C LEU A 185 -4.49 2.51 -7.66
N GLU A 186 -3.83 1.88 -8.63
CA GLU A 186 -2.64 1.05 -8.39
C GLU A 186 -1.34 1.76 -8.81
N THR A 187 -1.41 3.08 -8.97
CA THR A 187 -0.34 3.90 -9.50
C THR A 187 0.89 3.85 -8.61
N PHE A 188 2.04 3.58 -9.24
CA PHE A 188 3.35 3.68 -8.60
C PHE A 188 3.88 5.11 -8.72
N TYR A 189 4.36 5.67 -7.61
CA TYR A 189 4.91 7.01 -7.52
C TYR A 189 6.40 6.96 -7.20
N THR A 190 7.15 7.88 -7.78
CA THR A 190 8.59 8.13 -7.49
C THR A 190 8.86 9.63 -7.48
N PHE A 191 10.03 10.04 -6.99
CA PHE A 191 10.46 11.44 -7.01
C PHE A 191 11.48 11.68 -8.13
N ALA A 192 11.41 12.85 -8.75
CA ALA A 192 12.19 13.18 -9.94
C ALA A 192 13.60 13.70 -9.62
N ASP A 193 14.56 13.29 -10.43
CA ASP A 193 15.85 13.96 -10.66
C ASP A 193 15.84 14.64 -12.03
N TYR A 194 14.85 15.51 -12.31
CA TYR A 194 14.74 16.13 -13.63
C TYR A 194 15.91 17.08 -13.92
N LYS A 195 16.69 16.78 -14.97
CA LYS A 195 17.92 17.51 -15.33
C LYS A 195 17.69 18.55 -16.43
N GLN A 196 16.70 19.43 -16.27
CA GLN A 196 16.45 20.53 -17.22
C GLN A 196 16.43 21.89 -16.50
N PRO A 197 17.56 22.61 -16.51
CA PRO A 197 17.68 23.93 -15.87
C PRO A 197 16.62 24.91 -16.35
N GLY A 198 16.10 25.73 -15.43
CA GLY A 198 15.07 26.73 -15.72
C GLY A 198 13.65 26.17 -15.85
N LYS A 199 13.50 24.84 -15.95
CA LYS A 199 12.19 24.16 -15.98
C LYS A 199 11.87 23.44 -14.69
N TRP A 200 12.77 22.59 -14.23
CA TRP A 200 12.60 21.78 -13.04
C TRP A 200 13.59 22.17 -11.95
N ASP A 201 13.14 22.14 -10.71
CA ASP A 201 14.00 22.20 -9.53
C ASP A 201 14.09 20.83 -8.85
N LYS A 202 15.09 20.69 -7.99
CA LYS A 202 15.37 19.49 -7.21
C LYS A 202 14.21 19.25 -6.24
N VAL A 203 13.66 18.03 -6.22
CA VAL A 203 12.73 17.63 -5.17
C VAL A 203 13.53 17.45 -3.88
N THR A 204 13.10 18.13 -2.81
CA THR A 204 13.66 18.00 -1.46
C THR A 204 12.89 16.96 -0.64
N VAL A 205 13.44 16.60 0.52
CA VAL A 205 12.78 15.72 1.47
C VAL A 205 11.46 16.31 2.00
N ASP A 206 11.40 17.62 2.25
CA ASP A 206 10.17 18.28 2.68
C ASP A 206 9.11 18.32 1.58
N ASP A 207 9.54 18.55 0.33
CA ASP A 207 8.65 18.43 -0.84
C ASP A 207 8.03 17.04 -0.89
N ALA A 208 8.83 15.99 -0.73
CA ALA A 208 8.37 14.61 -0.75
C ALA A 208 7.37 14.33 0.37
N LYS A 209 7.65 14.75 1.60
CA LYS A 209 6.75 14.57 2.75
C LYS A 209 5.38 15.22 2.55
N ASN A 210 5.35 16.40 1.92
CA ASN A 210 4.09 17.10 1.63
C ASN A 210 3.36 16.54 0.40
N TYR A 211 4.07 15.90 -0.54
CA TYR A 211 3.45 15.18 -1.65
C TYR A 211 2.67 13.95 -1.16
N LEU A 212 3.19 13.19 -0.19
CA LEU A 212 2.61 11.91 0.28
C LEU A 212 1.11 12.01 0.67
N PRO A 213 0.69 12.88 1.60
CA PRO A 213 -0.72 13.00 1.97
C PRO A 213 -1.57 13.55 0.82
N LEU A 214 -1.01 14.45 -0.01
CA LEU A 214 -1.72 15.07 -1.12
C LEU A 214 -2.07 14.06 -2.22
N VAL A 215 -1.10 13.25 -2.65
CA VAL A 215 -1.37 12.22 -3.68
C VAL A 215 -2.36 11.18 -3.17
N LEU A 216 -2.31 10.86 -1.86
CA LEU A 216 -3.25 9.92 -1.25
C LEU A 216 -4.68 10.49 -1.22
N ASN A 217 -4.84 11.76 -0.83
CA ASN A 217 -6.15 12.43 -0.85
C ASN A 217 -6.75 12.46 -2.27
N MET A 218 -5.94 12.79 -3.27
CA MET A 218 -6.41 12.82 -4.66
C MET A 218 -6.80 11.44 -5.16
N ALA A 219 -5.97 10.42 -4.90
CA ALA A 219 -6.29 9.04 -5.23
C ALA A 219 -7.58 8.56 -4.54
N TYR A 220 -7.80 8.97 -3.28
CA TYR A 220 -9.02 8.67 -2.54
C TYR A 220 -10.26 9.30 -3.21
N VAL A 221 -10.19 10.57 -3.60
CA VAL A 221 -11.29 11.24 -4.33
C VAL A 221 -11.60 10.50 -5.64
N PHE A 222 -10.61 10.24 -6.49
CA PHE A 222 -10.82 9.53 -7.77
C PHE A 222 -11.31 8.08 -7.59
N SER A 223 -11.01 7.46 -6.44
CA SER A 223 -11.46 6.10 -6.10
C SER A 223 -12.89 6.05 -5.56
N SER A 224 -13.43 7.18 -5.12
CA SER A 224 -14.74 7.20 -4.45
C SER A 224 -15.91 6.91 -5.38
N ASP A 225 -16.98 6.35 -4.80
CA ASP A 225 -18.27 6.19 -5.49
C ASP A 225 -18.90 7.54 -5.81
N ALA A 226 -18.67 8.56 -4.97
CA ALA A 226 -19.14 9.92 -5.21
C ALA A 226 -18.54 10.51 -6.49
N PHE A 227 -17.25 10.28 -6.75
CA PHE A 227 -16.59 10.69 -8.00
C PHE A 227 -17.15 9.95 -9.21
N GLU A 228 -17.26 8.64 -9.14
CA GLU A 228 -17.83 7.83 -10.21
C GLU A 228 -19.26 8.24 -10.54
N LYS A 229 -20.10 8.44 -9.52
CA LYS A 229 -21.45 8.95 -9.69
C LYS A 229 -21.46 10.34 -10.34
N ALA A 230 -20.61 11.25 -9.88
CA ALA A 230 -20.54 12.61 -10.43
C ALA A 230 -20.14 12.63 -11.91
N ILE A 231 -19.23 11.75 -12.34
CA ILE A 231 -18.88 11.60 -13.76
C ILE A 231 -20.04 10.97 -14.54
N LEU A 232 -20.64 9.88 -14.04
CA LEU A 232 -21.73 9.17 -14.74
C LEU A 232 -23.01 9.99 -14.87
N GLU A 233 -23.29 10.89 -13.93
CA GLU A 233 -24.53 11.68 -13.86
C GLU A 233 -24.33 13.15 -14.25
N ALA A 234 -23.13 13.55 -14.70
CA ALA A 234 -22.86 14.93 -15.11
C ALA A 234 -23.91 15.44 -16.13
N PRO A 235 -24.43 16.67 -15.99
CA PRO A 235 -25.49 17.21 -16.86
C PRO A 235 -24.97 17.70 -18.22
N TYR A 236 -23.74 17.34 -18.59
CA TYR A 236 -23.06 17.74 -19.82
C TYR A 236 -22.16 16.60 -20.32
N ASP A 237 -21.76 16.67 -21.58
CA ASP A 237 -20.82 15.72 -22.16
C ASP A 237 -19.38 16.07 -21.79
N PHE A 238 -18.60 15.04 -21.45
CA PHE A 238 -17.15 15.18 -21.40
C PHE A 238 -16.61 15.14 -22.82
N THR A 239 -15.71 16.05 -23.15
CA THR A 239 -15.14 16.15 -24.48
C THR A 239 -13.63 16.30 -24.43
N ASP A 240 -12.95 15.70 -25.40
CA ASP A 240 -11.54 15.94 -25.72
C ASP A 240 -11.34 15.86 -27.23
N ASN A 241 -10.52 16.76 -27.79
CA ASN A 241 -10.30 16.94 -29.22
C ASN A 241 -11.61 16.98 -30.03
N LYS A 242 -12.60 17.76 -29.54
CA LYS A 242 -13.95 17.92 -30.13
C LYS A 242 -14.78 16.63 -30.22
N LYS A 243 -14.41 15.57 -29.49
CA LYS A 243 -15.16 14.32 -29.43
C LYS A 243 -15.78 14.14 -28.06
N VAL A 244 -17.03 13.67 -28.03
CA VAL A 244 -17.68 13.22 -26.81
C VAL A 244 -17.01 11.93 -26.32
N LEU A 245 -16.73 11.87 -25.03
CA LEU A 245 -16.05 10.77 -24.36
C LEU A 245 -17.03 9.79 -23.72
N ASP A 246 -16.67 8.52 -23.72
CA ASP A 246 -17.37 7.52 -22.91
C ASP A 246 -17.05 7.71 -21.42
N ARG A 247 -18.08 7.92 -20.61
CA ARG A 247 -17.93 8.24 -19.17
C ARG A 247 -17.25 7.11 -18.38
N LYS A 248 -17.46 5.85 -18.76
CA LYS A 248 -16.79 4.72 -18.10
C LYS A 248 -15.31 4.67 -18.45
N GLN A 249 -14.95 4.98 -19.69
CA GLN A 249 -13.56 5.13 -20.12
C GLN A 249 -12.88 6.30 -19.39
N VAL A 250 -13.59 7.41 -19.15
CA VAL A 250 -13.09 8.53 -18.34
C VAL A 250 -12.72 8.09 -16.94
N ILE A 251 -13.63 7.39 -16.25
CA ILE A 251 -13.36 6.87 -14.90
C ILE A 251 -12.17 5.90 -14.93
N LYS A 252 -12.13 5.01 -15.92
CA LYS A 252 -11.04 4.04 -16.07
C LYS A 252 -9.71 4.74 -16.23
N SER A 253 -9.58 5.73 -17.11
CA SER A 253 -8.29 6.38 -17.38
C SER A 253 -7.76 7.15 -16.16
N LEU A 254 -8.65 7.78 -15.38
CA LEU A 254 -8.30 8.47 -14.14
C LEU A 254 -7.91 7.52 -13.00
N ARG A 255 -8.37 6.25 -13.05
CA ARG A 255 -8.03 5.21 -12.07
C ARG A 255 -6.85 4.32 -12.47
N THR A 256 -6.44 4.36 -13.73
CA THR A 256 -5.28 3.60 -14.22
C THR A 256 -4.22 4.48 -14.88
N PRO A 257 -3.79 5.60 -14.26
CA PRO A 257 -2.72 6.40 -14.85
C PRO A 257 -1.40 5.61 -14.77
N PRO A 258 -0.45 5.88 -15.69
CA PRO A 258 0.86 5.25 -15.65
C PRO A 258 1.62 5.64 -14.37
N ARG A 259 2.77 5.00 -14.11
CA ARG A 259 3.69 5.43 -13.03
C ARG A 259 3.90 6.94 -13.07
N GLN A 260 3.84 7.61 -11.93
CA GLN A 260 4.02 9.07 -11.81
C GLN A 260 5.36 9.41 -11.16
N ILE A 261 6.06 10.38 -11.75
CA ILE A 261 7.36 10.87 -11.30
C ILE A 261 7.18 12.33 -10.88
N LEU A 262 7.03 12.51 -9.56
CA LEU A 262 6.75 13.76 -8.88
C LEU A 262 7.95 14.71 -8.93
N GLY A 263 7.76 15.92 -9.43
CA GLY A 263 8.79 16.95 -9.58
C GLY A 263 8.37 18.31 -9.05
N ILE A 264 9.30 19.26 -9.01
CA ILE A 264 9.02 20.68 -8.72
C ILE A 264 9.21 21.50 -9.98
N ILE A 265 8.14 22.10 -10.50
CA ILE A 265 8.20 22.97 -11.67
C ILE A 265 8.57 24.39 -11.24
N ILE A 266 9.52 25.01 -11.94
CA ILE A 266 9.95 26.40 -11.73
C ILE A 266 9.86 27.25 -13.00
N GLU A 267 9.49 26.66 -14.13
CA GLU A 267 9.33 27.34 -15.41
C GLU A 267 8.41 28.57 -15.25
N PRO A 268 8.87 29.78 -15.65
CA PRO A 268 8.06 30.98 -15.54
C PRO A 268 6.73 30.85 -16.29
N GLY A 269 5.62 31.21 -15.64
CA GLY A 269 4.28 31.11 -16.22
C GLY A 269 3.61 29.74 -16.10
N THR A 270 4.34 28.71 -15.67
CA THR A 270 3.81 27.34 -15.54
C THR A 270 3.48 27.03 -14.08
N GLY A 271 2.22 26.71 -13.76
CA GLY A 271 1.77 26.35 -12.40
C GLY A 271 1.98 24.87 -12.06
N GLY A 272 1.87 24.01 -13.07
CA GLY A 272 2.04 22.58 -13.01
C GLY A 272 2.44 22.01 -14.37
N LEU A 273 2.89 20.77 -14.39
CA LEU A 273 3.13 20.02 -15.61
C LEU A 273 2.83 18.54 -15.37
N GLY A 274 1.79 18.05 -16.04
CA GLY A 274 1.38 16.66 -16.08
C GLY A 274 1.40 16.10 -17.51
N GLY A 275 1.72 14.83 -17.66
CA GLY A 275 1.64 14.13 -18.95
C GLY A 275 2.44 12.85 -18.96
N GLY A 276 1.78 11.74 -19.34
CA GLY A 276 2.38 10.42 -19.23
C GLY A 276 2.83 10.14 -17.80
N SER A 277 4.13 9.87 -17.61
CA SER A 277 4.71 9.65 -16.28
C SER A 277 5.18 10.91 -15.56
N THR A 278 5.19 12.06 -16.22
CA THR A 278 5.67 13.30 -15.60
C THR A 278 4.53 13.97 -14.85
N PHE A 279 4.79 14.34 -13.59
CA PHE A 279 3.88 15.15 -12.81
C PHE A 279 4.66 16.08 -11.89
N GLY A 280 4.34 17.36 -11.88
CA GLY A 280 4.88 18.25 -10.87
C GLY A 280 4.13 19.56 -10.79
N VAL A 281 4.20 20.17 -9.62
CA VAL A 281 3.60 21.47 -9.34
C VAL A 281 4.63 22.38 -8.71
N ARG A 282 4.29 23.66 -8.60
CA ARG A 282 5.10 24.64 -7.91
C ARG A 282 5.28 24.27 -6.43
N ARG A 283 6.47 24.52 -5.88
CA ARG A 283 6.78 24.18 -4.48
C ARG A 283 5.83 24.85 -3.50
N GLU A 284 5.46 26.10 -3.76
CA GLU A 284 4.50 26.87 -2.96
C GLU A 284 3.09 26.28 -2.95
N TYR A 285 2.76 25.36 -3.87
CA TYR A 285 1.46 24.69 -3.92
C TYR A 285 1.41 23.46 -3.02
N ILE A 286 2.54 22.96 -2.55
CA ILE A 286 2.61 21.78 -1.67
C ILE A 286 3.20 22.12 -0.29
N ASN A 287 4.10 23.11 -0.18
CA ASN A 287 4.81 23.44 1.06
C ASN A 287 4.29 24.71 1.75
N ASN A 288 2.97 24.97 1.71
CA ASN A 288 2.40 26.20 2.26
C ASN A 288 1.31 25.89 3.30
N PRO A 289 1.38 26.39 4.54
CA PRO A 289 0.31 26.19 5.52
C PRO A 289 -1.02 26.87 5.15
N LYS A 290 -1.02 27.81 4.19
CA LYS A 290 -2.24 28.41 3.62
C LYS A 290 -2.73 27.70 2.35
N ASN A 291 -2.31 26.46 2.12
CA ASN A 291 -2.61 25.68 0.92
C ASN A 291 -4.11 25.40 0.74
N ALA A 292 -4.58 25.52 -0.51
CA ALA A 292 -5.96 25.24 -0.93
C ALA A 292 -6.41 23.79 -0.69
N PHE A 293 -5.47 22.83 -0.59
CA PHE A 293 -5.80 21.43 -0.35
C PHE A 293 -6.32 21.14 1.07
N TYR A 294 -6.12 22.04 2.03
CA TYR A 294 -6.45 21.79 3.44
C TYR A 294 -7.27 22.92 4.08
N LYS A 295 -7.91 23.75 3.26
CA LYS A 295 -8.84 24.78 3.72
C LYS A 295 -10.02 24.88 2.77
N GLU A 296 -11.07 25.53 3.24
CA GLU A 296 -12.20 25.90 2.40
C GLU A 296 -11.75 26.83 1.28
N ILE A 297 -12.18 26.53 0.04
CA ILE A 297 -11.93 27.36 -1.14
C ILE A 297 -13.25 27.72 -1.80
N ASN A 298 -13.27 28.86 -2.47
CA ASN A 298 -14.32 29.18 -3.42
C ASN A 298 -14.13 28.32 -4.69
N VAL A 299 -14.92 27.24 -4.79
CA VAL A 299 -14.89 26.31 -5.95
C VAL A 299 -15.35 26.96 -7.26
N ASN A 300 -16.01 28.12 -7.19
CA ASN A 300 -16.44 28.90 -8.35
C ASN A 300 -15.35 29.86 -8.85
N ASP A 301 -14.21 29.98 -8.14
CA ASP A 301 -13.10 30.85 -8.48
C ASP A 301 -11.82 30.04 -8.77
N ARG A 302 -11.53 29.89 -10.07
CA ARG A 302 -10.35 29.17 -10.58
C ARG A 302 -9.03 29.90 -10.35
N TRP A 303 -9.03 31.22 -10.18
CA TRP A 303 -7.80 32.02 -10.16
C TRP A 303 -7.46 32.54 -8.77
N GLY A 304 -8.41 32.53 -7.83
CA GLY A 304 -8.17 32.83 -6.42
C GLY A 304 -7.91 31.58 -5.59
N SER A 305 -8.76 31.35 -4.58
CA SER A 305 -8.49 30.31 -3.56
C SER A 305 -8.43 28.89 -4.11
N GLY A 306 -9.04 28.61 -5.27
CA GLY A 306 -9.06 27.28 -5.88
C GLY A 306 -7.93 26.98 -6.86
N LEU A 307 -7.03 27.94 -7.14
CA LEU A 307 -5.99 27.82 -8.16
C LEU A 307 -5.13 26.55 -8.00
N VAL A 308 -4.67 26.28 -6.77
CA VAL A 308 -3.77 25.17 -6.50
C VAL A 308 -4.43 23.81 -6.77
N THR A 309 -5.66 23.62 -6.31
CA THR A 309 -6.44 22.40 -6.56
C THR A 309 -6.79 22.26 -8.04
N ASN A 310 -7.13 23.37 -8.69
CA ASN A 310 -7.40 23.42 -10.13
C ASN A 310 -6.18 22.93 -10.92
N VAL A 311 -5.01 23.53 -10.71
CA VAL A 311 -3.77 23.16 -11.40
C VAL A 311 -3.49 21.67 -11.23
N TRP A 312 -3.59 21.14 -10.02
CA TRP A 312 -3.35 19.71 -9.80
C TRP A 312 -4.26 18.81 -10.64
N ILE A 313 -5.57 19.08 -10.65
CA ILE A 313 -6.54 18.28 -11.38
C ILE A 313 -6.37 18.47 -12.90
N HIS A 314 -6.06 19.69 -13.35
CA HIS A 314 -5.70 20.00 -14.74
C HIS A 314 -4.54 19.11 -15.20
N GLU A 315 -3.43 19.12 -14.45
CA GLU A 315 -2.26 18.30 -14.78
C GLU A 315 -2.55 16.80 -14.71
N PHE A 316 -3.42 16.39 -13.78
CA PHE A 316 -3.82 15.00 -13.67
C PHE A 316 -4.71 14.55 -14.85
N GLY A 317 -5.48 15.48 -15.44
CA GLY A 317 -6.18 15.25 -16.70
C GLY A 317 -5.21 14.93 -17.84
N HIS A 318 -4.06 15.62 -17.93
CA HIS A 318 -3.00 15.27 -18.90
C HIS A 318 -2.37 13.91 -18.62
N VAL A 319 -2.14 13.57 -17.36
CA VAL A 319 -1.68 12.24 -16.95
C VAL A 319 -2.66 11.13 -17.39
N ALA A 320 -3.95 11.41 -17.30
CA ALA A 320 -5.01 10.51 -17.73
C ALA A 320 -5.22 10.46 -19.26
N GLY A 321 -4.41 11.20 -20.03
CA GLY A 321 -4.37 11.16 -21.49
C GLY A 321 -5.18 12.21 -22.23
N TYR A 322 -5.69 13.23 -21.52
CA TYR A 322 -6.53 14.27 -22.12
C TYR A 322 -5.75 15.54 -22.47
N GLY A 323 -6.19 16.22 -23.54
CA GLY A 323 -5.61 17.49 -24.00
C GLY A 323 -6.41 18.71 -23.54
N HIS A 324 -5.99 19.87 -24.04
CA HIS A 324 -6.66 21.15 -23.76
C HIS A 324 -7.94 21.39 -24.57
N ASP A 325 -8.16 20.65 -25.68
CA ASP A 325 -9.30 20.86 -26.59
C ASP A 325 -10.55 20.15 -26.08
N GLY A 326 -11.10 20.62 -24.98
CA GLY A 326 -12.22 19.98 -24.31
C GLY A 326 -12.44 20.47 -22.88
N ASN A 327 -13.06 19.62 -22.05
CA ASN A 327 -13.38 19.94 -20.65
C ASN A 327 -12.75 18.97 -19.65
N MET A 328 -11.68 18.28 -20.07
CA MET A 328 -10.96 17.30 -19.24
C MET A 328 -9.75 17.87 -18.51
N THR A 329 -9.20 19.00 -18.95
CA THR A 329 -8.09 19.69 -18.27
C THR A 329 -8.47 21.12 -17.94
N TYR A 330 -9.11 21.83 -18.87
CA TYR A 330 -9.84 23.07 -18.58
C TYR A 330 -11.30 22.77 -18.31
N PHE A 331 -12.02 23.74 -17.75
CA PHE A 331 -13.47 23.70 -17.69
C PHE A 331 -14.08 24.77 -18.60
N VAL A 332 -15.31 24.51 -19.05
CA VAL A 332 -16.12 25.42 -19.87
C VAL A 332 -17.15 26.10 -18.98
N GLY A 333 -17.49 27.37 -19.25
CA GLY A 333 -18.38 28.15 -18.40
C GLY A 333 -17.68 28.78 -17.20
N GLU A 334 -18.43 29.48 -16.34
CA GLU A 334 -17.91 30.15 -15.15
C GLU A 334 -18.84 29.95 -13.94
N GLY A 335 -18.26 30.02 -12.74
CA GLY A 335 -19.01 29.88 -11.49
C GLY A 335 -19.80 28.58 -11.38
N ALA A 336 -21.08 28.69 -11.02
CA ALA A 336 -21.96 27.53 -10.85
C ALA A 336 -22.23 26.76 -12.15
N ASP A 337 -21.98 27.37 -13.30
CA ASP A 337 -22.15 26.76 -14.62
C ASP A 337 -20.83 26.14 -15.15
N ALA A 338 -19.77 26.07 -14.33
CA ALA A 338 -18.51 25.47 -14.73
C ALA A 338 -18.63 23.96 -14.96
N GLN A 339 -18.23 23.50 -16.15
CA GLN A 339 -18.36 22.13 -16.63
C GLN A 339 -17.00 21.52 -16.94
N GLY A 340 -16.74 20.32 -16.43
CA GLY A 340 -15.53 19.54 -16.74
C GLY A 340 -15.03 18.73 -15.55
N LEU A 341 -13.92 18.03 -15.77
CA LEU A 341 -13.26 17.22 -14.74
C LEU A 341 -12.86 18.06 -13.52
N VAL A 342 -12.29 19.24 -13.76
CA VAL A 342 -11.76 20.13 -12.72
C VAL A 342 -12.85 20.57 -11.71
N PRO A 343 -13.97 21.22 -12.12
CA PRO A 343 -14.97 21.69 -11.17
C PRO A 343 -15.66 20.55 -10.40
N ILE A 344 -15.93 19.40 -11.04
CA ILE A 344 -16.46 18.20 -10.36
C ILE A 344 -15.50 17.75 -9.25
N THR A 345 -14.23 17.58 -9.59
CA THR A 345 -13.24 17.03 -8.67
C THR A 345 -12.92 18.01 -7.54
N MET A 346 -12.80 19.31 -7.84
CA MET A 346 -12.63 20.35 -6.83
C MET A 346 -13.79 20.38 -5.84
N THR A 347 -15.04 20.31 -6.34
CA THR A 347 -16.24 20.32 -5.50
C THR A 347 -16.29 19.09 -4.59
N LEU A 348 -16.00 17.91 -5.12
CA LEU A 348 -15.97 16.68 -4.34
C LEU A 348 -14.84 16.69 -3.30
N TYR A 349 -13.65 17.11 -3.69
CA TYR A 349 -12.52 17.25 -2.78
C TYR A 349 -12.88 18.17 -1.60
N GLN A 350 -13.46 19.34 -1.88
CA GLN A 350 -13.88 20.29 -0.84
C GLN A 350 -14.98 19.74 0.05
N LYS A 351 -15.98 19.06 -0.52
CA LYS A 351 -17.03 18.39 0.26
C LYS A 351 -16.43 17.36 1.23
N MET A 352 -15.52 16.51 0.75
CA MET A 352 -14.86 15.49 1.57
C MET A 352 -13.96 16.11 2.64
N LEU A 353 -13.22 17.18 2.31
CA LEU A 353 -12.37 17.90 3.26
C LEU A 353 -13.21 18.50 4.40
N LEU A 354 -14.30 19.19 4.09
CA LEU A 354 -15.18 19.82 5.08
C LEU A 354 -15.91 18.79 5.95
N ALA A 355 -16.23 17.62 5.38
CA ALA A 355 -16.80 16.50 6.10
C ALA A 355 -15.75 15.66 6.89
N LYS A 356 -14.46 16.01 6.81
CA LYS A 356 -13.33 15.26 7.40
C LYS A 356 -13.24 13.80 6.92
N GLU A 357 -13.65 13.56 5.67
CA GLU A 357 -13.67 12.23 5.05
C GLU A 357 -12.34 11.87 4.37
N LEU A 358 -11.55 12.85 3.93
CA LEU A 358 -10.26 12.60 3.28
C LEU A 358 -9.30 11.84 4.21
N PRO A 359 -8.32 11.08 3.67
CA PRO A 359 -7.24 10.50 4.46
C PRO A 359 -6.56 11.53 5.38
N PHE A 360 -6.17 12.67 4.82
CA PHE A 360 -5.55 13.80 5.53
C PHE A 360 -6.41 15.06 5.35
N ASN A 361 -6.64 15.81 6.42
CA ASN A 361 -7.61 16.92 6.41
C ASN A 361 -7.01 18.25 6.86
N GLU A 362 -5.72 18.27 7.24
CA GLU A 362 -5.05 19.46 7.74
C GLU A 362 -3.64 19.54 7.15
N TYR A 363 -3.05 20.73 7.14
CA TYR A 363 -1.65 20.88 6.76
C TYR A 363 -0.78 20.85 8.02
N PRO A 364 0.39 20.20 8.02
CA PRO A 364 0.97 19.40 6.95
C PRO A 364 0.41 17.97 6.84
N TYR A 365 -0.42 17.54 7.80
CA TYR A 365 -1.02 16.20 7.91
C TYR A 365 -2.45 16.28 8.48
#